data_AF-A0A7V3BL67-F1
#
_entry.id   AF-A0A7V3BL67-F1
#
_cell.length_a   1.000
_cell.length_b   1.000
_cell.length_c   1.000
_cell.angle_alpha   90.00
_cell.angle_beta   90.00
_cell.angle_gamma   90.00
#
_symmetry.space_group_name_H-M   'P 1'
#
loop_
_entity.id
_entity.type
_entity.pdbx_description
1 polymer ?
#
loop_
_entity_poly.entity_id
_entity_poly.type
_entity_poly.pdbx_seq_one_letter_code
_entity_poly.pdbx_strand_id
1 'polypeptide(L)' 'MSVRVMDGQLEHALRRLKRQLARDGILRELRQRAFYERPGVKRRRKQRLAERRRQKLAQRLSA' A
#
# COMPACT_ATOMS: atom_id res chain seq x y z
N MET A 1 3.37 11.11 -9.57
CA MET A 1 2.05 10.45 -9.71
C MET A 1 1.05 11.52 -10.12
N SER A 2 0.49 11.45 -11.33
CA SER A 2 -0.49 12.45 -11.84
C SER A 2 -1.72 11.75 -12.41
N VAL A 3 -2.91 12.29 -12.13
CA VAL A 3 -4.18 11.80 -12.65
C VAL A 3 -4.80 12.91 -13.47
N ARG A 4 -4.95 12.68 -14.79
CA ARG A 4 -5.66 13.59 -15.68
C ARG A 4 -7.16 13.36 -15.57
N VAL A 5 -7.92 14.45 -15.46
CA VAL A 5 -9.39 14.42 -15.48
C VAL A 5 -9.82 14.49 -16.94
N MET A 6 -10.71 13.59 -17.36
CA MET A 6 -11.28 13.58 -18.70
C MET A 6 -12.75 14.00 -18.60
N ASP A 7 -13.20 14.87 -19.51
CA ASP A 7 -14.60 15.18 -19.78
C ASP A 7 -15.44 15.57 -18.56
N GLY A 8 -14.86 16.34 -17.63
CA GLY A 8 -15.57 16.78 -16.41
C GLY A 8 -15.85 15.68 -15.37
N GLN A 9 -15.38 14.44 -15.58
CA GLN A 9 -15.60 13.31 -14.68
C GLN A 9 -14.68 13.33 -13.45
N LEU A 10 -14.87 14.34 -12.59
CA LEU A 10 -14.05 14.55 -11.40
C LEU A 10 -14.11 13.37 -10.42
N GLU A 11 -15.29 12.80 -10.21
CA GLU A 11 -15.46 11.70 -9.24
C GLU A 11 -14.68 10.45 -9.64
N HIS A 12 -14.66 10.12 -10.93
CA HIS A 12 -13.87 9.02 -11.47
C HIS A 12 -12.36 9.27 -11.31
N ALA A 13 -11.90 10.50 -11.59
CA ALA A 13 -10.51 10.88 -11.38
C ALA A 13 -10.11 10.76 -9.90
N LEU A 14 -10.96 11.20 -8.97
CA LEU A 14 -10.73 11.06 -7.52
C LEU A 14 -10.68 9.60 -7.07
N ARG A 15 -11.57 8.75 -7.57
CA ARG A 15 -11.55 7.31 -7.29
C ARG A 15 -10.26 6.66 -7.80
N ARG A 16 -9.81 7.04 -9.01
CA ARG A 16 -8.56 6.55 -9.60
C ARG A 16 -7.35 7.01 -8.79
N LEU A 17 -7.33 8.28 -8.38
CA LEU A 17 -6.30 8.84 -7.52
C LEU A 17 -6.21 8.10 -6.20
N LYS A 18 -7.34 7.86 -5.51
CA LYS A 18 -7.38 7.09 -4.25
C LYS A 18 -6.83 5.67 -4.43
N ARG A 19 -7.20 4.97 -5.51
CA ARG A 19 -6.67 3.62 -5.80
C ARG A 19 -5.16 3.64 -6.05
N GLN A 20 -4.68 4.64 -6.78
CA GLN A 20 -3.27 4.77 -7.08
C GLN A 20 -2.48 5.13 -5.82
N LEU A 21 -2.98 6.02 -4.94
CA LEU A 21 -2.38 6.32 -3.62
C LEU A 21 -2.29 5.07 -2.74
N ALA A 22 -3.32 4.22 -2.80
CA ALA A 22 -3.33 2.94 -2.07
C ALA A 22 -2.31 1.94 -2.63
N ARG A 23 -2.12 1.90 -3.97
CA ARG A 23 -1.09 1.07 -4.62
C ARG A 23 0.31 1.53 -4.27
N ASP A 24 0.56 2.83 -4.34
CA ASP A 24 1.87 3.41 -4.03
C ASP A 24 2.21 3.25 -2.54
N GLY A 25 1.21 3.05 -1.68
CA GLY A 25 1.41 2.73 -0.27
C GLY A 25 1.88 3.91 0.58
N ILE A 26 1.89 5.11 0.01
CA ILE A 26 2.39 6.35 0.63
C ILE A 26 1.73 6.59 2.00
N LEU A 27 0.39 6.46 2.09
CA LEU A 27 -0.34 6.63 3.34
C LEU A 27 0.10 5.63 4.43
N ARG A 28 0.43 4.41 4.01
CA ARG A 28 0.90 3.36 4.89
C ARG A 28 2.33 3.63 5.35
N GLU A 29 3.15 4.25 4.52
CA GLU A 29 4.52 4.63 4.85
C GLU A 29 4.56 5.84 5.79
N LEU A 30 3.74 6.86 5.53
CA LEU A 30 3.59 8.02 6.40
C LEU A 30 3.23 7.60 7.83
N ARG A 31 2.23 6.71 7.98
CA ARG A 31 1.86 6.17 9.30
C ARG A 31 2.98 5.42 10.03
N GLN A 32 3.93 4.84 9.30
CA GLN A 32 5.06 4.11 9.90
C GLN A 32 6.20 5.04 10.29
N ARG A 33 6.36 6.14 9.55
CA ARG A 33 7.38 7.16 9.81
C ARG A 33 6.92 8.20 10.83
N ALA A 34 5.62 8.20 11.18
CA ALA A 34 5.04 9.14 12.14
C ALA A 34 5.63 9.04 13.56
N PHE A 35 6.17 7.88 13.93
CA PHE A 35 6.81 7.67 15.23
C PHE A 35 8.07 6.82 15.07
N TYR A 36 9.01 6.95 16.01
CA TYR A 36 10.19 6.12 16.04
C TYR A 36 9.82 4.66 16.36
N GLU A 37 10.22 3.75 15.46
CA GLU A 37 10.10 2.31 15.68
C GLU A 37 11.48 1.74 15.98
N ARG A 38 11.66 1.14 17.16
CA ARG A 38 12.92 0.49 17.57
C ARG A 38 13.36 -0.52 16.49
N PRO A 39 14.67 -0.60 16.13
CA PRO A 39 15.15 -1.46 15.05
C PRO A 39 14.69 -2.92 15.12
N GLY A 40 14.62 -3.50 16.32
CA GLY A 40 14.12 -4.86 16.53
C GLY A 40 12.64 -5.04 16.17
N VAL A 41 11.80 -4.05 16.47
CA VAL A 41 10.36 -4.06 16.12
C VAL A 41 10.22 -3.93 14.60
N LYS A 42 10.97 -3.03 13.98
CA LYS A 42 11.02 -2.86 12.52
C LYS A 42 11.40 -4.15 11.79
N ARG A 43 12.42 -4.88 12.28
CA ARG A 43 12.84 -6.18 11.73
C ARG A 43 11.73 -7.23 11.83
N ARG A 44 11.14 -7.42 13.01
CA ARG A 44 10.03 -8.38 13.22
C ARG A 44 8.82 -8.05 12.35
N ARG A 45 8.48 -6.76 12.23
CA ARG A 45 7.38 -6.30 11.39
C ARG A 45 7.64 -6.59 9.92
N LYS A 46 8.85 -6.34 9.41
CA LYS A 46 9.24 -6.67 8.03
C LYS A 46 9.12 -8.17 7.73
N GLN A 47 9.59 -9.03 8.64
CA GLN A 47 9.48 -10.49 8.52
C GLN A 47 8.02 -10.95 8.43
N ARG A 48 7.18 -10.55 9.38
CA ARG A 48 5.74 -10.87 9.38
C ARG A 48 5.03 -10.43 8.11
N LEU A 49 5.39 -9.26 7.57
CA LEU A 49 4.81 -8.76 6.32
C LEU A 49 5.25 -9.58 5.10
N ALA A 50 6.50 -10.03 5.05
CA ALA A 50 7.00 -10.90 4.00
C ALA A 50 6.34 -12.29 4.06
N GLU A 51 6.21 -12.87 5.25
CA GLU A 51 5.49 -14.13 5.47
C GLU A 51 4.04 -14.06 5.00
N ARG A 52 3.31 -13.02 5.43
CA ARG A 52 1.92 -12.81 4.98
C ARG A 52 1.82 -12.65 3.46
N ARG A 53 2.79 -12.00 2.81
CA ARG A 53 2.83 -11.88 1.34
C ARG A 53 3.06 -13.24 0.68
N ARG A 54 4.00 -14.05 1.21
CA ARG A 54 4.27 -15.41 0.71
C ARG A 54 3.04 -16.31 0.85
N GLN A 55 2.38 -16.30 2.00
CA GLN A 55 1.15 -17.06 2.24
C GLN A 55 0.04 -16.68 1.26
N LYS A 56 -0.18 -15.38 1.04
CA LYS A 56 -1.17 -14.90 0.07
C LYS A 56 -0.84 -15.28 -1.37
N LEU A 57 0.45 -15.32 -1.73
CA LEU A 57 0.88 -15.76 -3.06
C LEU A 57 0.66 -17.27 -3.24
N ALA A 58 1.03 -18.07 -2.24
CA ALA A 58 0.80 -19.52 -2.27
C ALA A 58 -0.68 -19.86 -2.42
N GLN A 59 -1.56 -19.19 -1.65
CA GLN A 59 -3.02 -19.35 -1.75
C GLN A 59 -3.59 -19.02 -3.14
N ARG A 60 -2.96 -18.07 -3.86
CA ARG A 60 -3.36 -17.71 -5.23
C ARG A 60 -2.87 -18.66 -6.29
N LEU A 61 -1.75 -19.35 -6.04
CA LEU A 61 -1.18 -20.33 -6.96
C LEU A 61 -1.84 -21.70 -6.79
N SER A 62 -2.40 -21.98 -5.61
CA SER A 62 -3.16 -23.20 -5.32
C SER A 62 -4.63 -23.13 -5.72
N ALA A 63 -5.10 -21.99 -6.25
CA ALA A 63 -6.47 -21.74 -6.70
C ALA A 63 -6.48 -21.57 -8.22
#